data_AF-A0A368CJB7-F1
#
_entry.id   AF-A0A368CJB7-F1
#
_cell.length_a   1.000
_cell.length_b   1.000
_cell.length_c   1.000
_cell.angle_alpha   90.00
_cell.angle_beta   90.00
_cell.angle_gamma   90.00
#
_symmetry.space_group_name_H-M   'P 1'
#
loop_
_entity.id
_entity.type
_entity.pdbx_description
1 polymer ?
#
loop_
_entity_poly.entity_id
_entity_poly.type
_entity_poly.pdbx_seq_one_letter_code
_entity_poly.pdbx_strand_id
1 'polypeptide(L)' 'MVASASPGCVVRYRGFVLIPEPDLSWQVRPERSPMHVLPFRAPACSVADVKALIDWRLARLGRDRRPRVDLLP' A
#
# COMPACT_ATOMS: atom_id res chain seq x y z
N MET A 1 -10.65 15.66 23.47
CA MET A 1 -9.95 16.08 22.24
C MET A 1 -9.88 14.85 21.33
N VAL A 2 -10.88 14.65 20.47
CA VAL A 2 -10.90 13.53 19.51
C VAL A 2 -10.82 14.16 18.14
N ALA A 3 -9.65 14.06 17.49
CA ALA A 3 -9.50 14.46 16.11
C ALA A 3 -10.30 13.46 15.26
N SER A 4 -11.52 13.85 14.91
CA SER A 4 -12.32 13.19 13.89
C SER A 4 -11.55 13.30 12.59
N ALA A 5 -10.86 12.22 12.20
CA ALA A 5 -10.32 12.09 10.86
C ALA A 5 -11.52 12.20 9.91
N SER A 6 -11.62 13.33 9.20
CA SER A 6 -12.74 13.62 8.33
C SER A 6 -12.91 12.45 7.34
N PRO A 7 -14.10 11.84 7.21
CA PRO A 7 -14.33 10.63 6.40
C PRO A 7 -14.24 10.86 4.88
N GLY A 8 -13.45 11.84 4.42
CA GLY A 8 -13.36 12.25 3.01
C GLY A 8 -11.95 12.45 2.46
N CYS A 9 -10.88 12.34 3.26
CA CYS A 9 -9.52 12.53 2.74
C CYS A 9 -8.92 11.21 2.28
N VAL A 10 -9.27 10.82 1.06
CA VAL A 10 -8.63 9.72 0.36
C VAL A 10 -7.21 10.13 -0.04
N VAL A 11 -6.20 9.36 0.37
CA VAL A 11 -4.80 9.65 0.05
C VAL A 11 -4.37 8.83 -1.16
N ARG A 12 -3.73 9.47 -2.15
CA ARG A 12 -3.16 8.79 -3.31
C ARG A 12 -1.65 8.66 -3.17
N TYR A 13 -1.12 7.48 -3.43
CA TYR A 13 0.31 7.20 -3.30
C TYR A 13 0.77 6.08 -4.24
N ARG A 14 1.72 6.40 -5.14
CA ARG A 14 2.34 5.44 -6.08
C ARG A 14 1.35 4.56 -6.85
N GLY A 15 0.20 5.12 -7.23
CA GLY A 15 -0.86 4.40 -7.93
C GLY A 15 -1.77 3.56 -7.01
N PHE A 16 -1.73 3.79 -5.70
CA PHE A 16 -2.65 3.26 -4.71
C PHE A 16 -3.50 4.37 -4.09
N VAL A 17 -4.72 4.01 -3.76
CA VAL A 17 -5.70 4.75 -3.00
C VAL A 17 -5.69 4.21 -1.58
N LEU A 18 -5.47 5.09 -0.61
CA LEU A 18 -5.51 4.79 0.82
C LEU A 18 -6.79 5.41 1.37
N ILE A 19 -7.67 4.57 1.88
CA ILE A 19 -8.96 4.96 2.41
C ILE A 19 -8.89 4.72 3.93
N PRO A 20 -8.98 5.77 4.76
CA PRO A 20 -9.03 5.60 6.20
C PRO A 20 -10.39 5.00 6.59
N GLU A 21 -10.34 3.99 7.45
CA GLU A 21 -11.50 3.28 7.96
C GLU A 21 -11.86 3.80 9.37
N PRO A 22 -13.12 3.62 9.84
CA PRO A 22 -13.55 4.11 11.15
C PRO A 22 -12.85 3.43 12.33
N ASP A 23 -12.28 2.24 12.13
CA ASP A 23 -11.46 1.51 13.11
C ASP A 23 -9.99 1.99 13.14
N LEU A 24 -9.70 3.15 12.55
CA LEU A 24 -8.37 3.74 12.36
C LEU A 24 -7.45 2.95 11.42
N SER A 25 -7.94 1.86 10.83
CA SER A 25 -7.19 1.09 9.82
C SER A 25 -7.21 1.77 8.47
N TRP A 26 -6.45 1.23 7.51
CA TRP A 26 -6.40 1.75 6.15
C TRP A 26 -6.71 0.67 5.13
N GLN A 27 -7.67 0.92 4.26
CA GLN A 27 -7.89 0.12 3.07
C GLN A 27 -6.99 0.63 1.94
N VAL A 28 -6.08 -0.22 1.46
CA VAL A 28 -5.14 0.10 0.39
C VAL A 28 -5.58 -0.59 -0.90
N ARG A 29 -5.97 0.22 -1.88
CA ARG A 29 -6.49 -0.26 -3.16
C ARG A 29 -5.70 0.36 -4.32
N PRO A 30 -5.07 -0.41 -5.19
CA PRO A 30 -4.52 0.12 -6.43
C PRO A 30 -5.57 0.82 -7.32
N GLU A 31 -5.14 1.89 -8.01
CA GLU A 31 -5.98 2.78 -8.83
C GLU A 31 -6.33 2.22 -10.22
N ARG A 32 -5.49 1.35 -10.78
CA ARG A 32 -5.64 0.81 -12.15
C ARG A 32 -5.42 -0.69 -12.19
N SER A 33 -6.14 -1.38 -13.07
CA SER A 33 -6.00 -2.80 -13.40
C SER A 33 -5.31 -2.95 -14.77
N PRO A 34 -4.48 -3.98 -15.05
CA PRO A 34 -4.20 -5.18 -14.25
C PRO A 34 -3.17 -4.93 -13.14
N MET A 35 -3.42 -5.49 -11.95
CA MET A 35 -2.65 -5.21 -10.74
C MET A 35 -1.56 -6.24 -10.47
N HIS A 36 -0.41 -5.69 -10.15
CA HIS A 36 0.76 -6.36 -9.64
C HIS A 36 0.71 -6.62 -8.12
N VAL A 37 -0.11 -5.86 -7.39
CA VAL A 37 -0.28 -5.98 -5.95
C VAL A 37 -1.78 -6.00 -5.66
N LEU A 38 -2.26 -7.06 -5.01
CA LEU A 38 -3.66 -7.18 -4.61
C LEU A 38 -4.03 -6.14 -3.53
N PRO A 39 -5.30 -5.70 -3.47
CA PRO A 39 -5.80 -4.89 -2.37
C PRO A 39 -5.49 -5.51 -1.00
N PHE A 40 -5.18 -4.69 -0.01
CA PHE A 40 -4.91 -5.16 1.35
C PHE A 40 -5.32 -4.11 2.39
N ARG A 41 -5.46 -4.55 3.65
CA ARG A 41 -5.69 -3.67 4.79
C ARG A 41 -4.41 -3.48 5.58
N ALA A 42 -4.08 -2.24 5.91
CA ALA A 42 -3.05 -1.90 6.88
C ALA A 42 -3.71 -1.63 8.25
N PRO A 43 -3.06 -1.99 9.36
CA PRO A 43 -3.61 -1.81 10.71
C PRO A 43 -3.76 -0.33 11.08
N ALA A 44 -4.25 -0.04 12.29
CA ALA A 44 -4.26 1.31 12.83
C ALA A 44 -2.83 1.86 12.94
N CYS A 45 -2.43 2.67 11.97
CA CYS A 45 -1.10 3.23 11.86
C CYS A 45 -1.13 4.59 11.14
N SER A 46 -0.01 5.30 11.13
CA SER A 46 0.08 6.59 10.46
C SER A 46 0.07 6.43 8.94
N VAL A 47 -0.31 7.48 8.22
CA VAL A 47 -0.23 7.48 6.74
C VAL A 47 1.20 7.23 6.23
N ALA A 48 2.22 7.65 6.99
CA ALA A 48 3.62 7.40 6.65
C ALA A 48 3.96 5.91 6.71
N ASP A 49 3.45 5.20 7.72
CA ASP A 49 3.64 3.74 7.85
C ASP A 49 2.96 2.98 6.72
N VAL A 50 1.74 3.39 6.33
CA VAL A 50 1.04 2.80 5.19
C VAL A 50 1.83 2.98 3.89
N LYS A 51 2.41 4.16 3.67
CA LYS A 51 3.27 4.44 2.51
C LYS A 51 4.51 3.53 2.51
N ALA A 52 5.19 3.42 3.65
CA ALA A 52 6.35 2.54 3.79
C ALA A 52 6.00 1.06 3.53
N LEU A 53 4.82 0.61 3.99
CA LEU A 53 4.32 -0.74 3.73
C LEU A 53 4.08 -0.98 2.23
N ILE A 54 3.56 0.01 1.51
CA ILE A 54 3.40 -0.05 0.05
C ILE A 54 4.76 -0.14 -0.64
N ASP A 55 5.70 0.71 -0.25
CA ASP A 55 7.06 0.70 -0.81
C ASP A 55 7.72 -0.67 -0.64
N TRP A 56 7.59 -1.27 0.54
CA TRP A 56 8.12 -2.59 0.81
C TRP A 56 7.48 -3.67 -0.06
N ARG A 57 6.15 -3.64 -0.25
CA ARG A 57 5.44 -4.60 -1.13
C ARG A 57 5.86 -4.44 -2.60
N LEU A 58 5.98 -3.21 -3.08
CA LEU A 58 6.43 -2.91 -4.44
C LEU A 58 7.89 -3.37 -4.65
N ALA A 59 8.77 -3.10 -3.69
CA ALA A 59 10.16 -3.55 -3.74
C ALA A 59 10.27 -5.08 -3.72
N ARG A 60 9.44 -5.76 -2.90
CA ARG A 60 9.38 -7.23 -2.86
C ARG A 60 8.93 -7.81 -4.20
N LEU A 61 7.90 -7.23 -4.83
CA LEU A 61 7.45 -7.69 -6.14
C LEU A 61 8.52 -7.46 -7.23
N GLY A 62 9.20 -6.31 -7.20
CA GLY A 62 10.32 -6.04 -8.13
C GLY A 62 11.49 -7.00 -7.94
N ARG A 63 11.72 -7.49 -6.71
CA ARG A 63 12.70 -8.55 -6.42
C ARG A 63 12.27 -9.92 -6.93
N ASP A 64 11.02 -10.30 -6.70
CA ASP A 64 10.46 -11.59 -7.17
C ASP A 64 10.50 -11.69 -8.71
N ARG A 65 10.35 -10.54 -9.39
CA ARG A 65 10.45 -10.43 -10.84
C ARG A 65 11.85 -10.32 -11.41
N ARG A 66 12.91 -10.19 -10.60
CA ARG A 66 14.25 -10.35 -11.15
C ARG A 66 14.39 -11.83 -11.49
N PRO A 67 14.48 -12.22 -12.77
CA PRO A 67 14.81 -13.58 -13.10
C PRO A 67 16.14 -13.89 -12.41
N ARG A 68 16.18 -15.03 -11.74
CA ARG A 68 17.36 -15.59 -11.08
C ARG A 68 18.38 -15.97 -12.16
N VAL A 69 18.93 -14.98 -12.84
CA VAL A 69 19.89 -15.12 -13.95
C VAL A 69 21.30 -15.34 -13.40
N ASP A 70 21.52 -15.13 -12.10
CA ASP A 70 22.81 -15.40 -11.43
C ASP A 70 23.00 -16.87 -11.01
N LEU A 71 22.45 -17.82 -11.76
CA LEU A 71 22.68 -19.26 -11.54
C LEU A 71 23.03 -19.97 -12.85
N LEU A 72 24.04 -19.44 -13.55
CA LEU A 72 24.95 -20.13 -14.47
C LEU A 72 26.07 -19.12 -14.81
N PRO A 73 27.37 -19.47 -14.83
CA PRO A 73 27.98 -20.80 -14.92
C PRO A 73 28.61 -21.32 -13.61
#